data_AF-A0A5E4CLG4-F1
#
_entry.id   AF-A0A5E4CLG4-F1
#
_cell.length_a   1.000
_cell.length_b   1.000
_cell.length_c   1.000
_cell.angle_alpha   90.00
_cell.angle_beta   90.00
_cell.angle_gamma   90.00
#
_symmetry.space_group_name_H-M   'P 1'
#
loop_
_entity.id
_entity.type
_entity.pdbx_description
1 polymer ?
#
loop_
_entity_poly.entity_id
_entity_poly.type
_entity_poly.pdbx_seq_one_letter_code
_entity_poly.pdbx_strand_id
1 'polypeptide(L)'
;MSAPDVSTGEQKMFWMAYTYARTIGHYDIDAYTLLVTGKPISQGGIRGCISATGHGVFHGIENFINETSYMSILGMTQGFGDKIFVSQGFGNVGLHSMRYLHCFGSKCVGVGESDGSMWNPDDIDSKKLEDFKSQYEQILSFTK
;
A
#
# COMPACT_ATOMS: atom_id res chain seq x y z
N MET A 1 7.65 8.21 18.94
CA MET A 1 6.52 8.16 17.99
C MET A 1 6.62 6.85 17.22
N SER A 2 5.58 6.01 17.25
CA SER A 2 5.55 4.71 16.58
C SER A 2 4.59 4.72 15.37
N ALA A 3 4.88 3.92 14.35
CA ALA A 3 4.11 3.85 13.11
C ALA A 3 3.88 2.40 12.68
N PRO A 4 2.88 2.11 11.82
CA PRO A 4 2.66 0.78 11.28
C PRO A 4 3.77 0.40 10.31
N ASP A 5 4.31 -0.80 10.50
CA ASP A 5 5.28 -1.49 9.66
C ASP A 5 4.74 -2.89 9.27
N VAL A 6 5.57 -3.73 8.64
CA VAL A 6 5.26 -5.11 8.23
C VAL A 6 4.57 -5.87 9.38
N SER A 7 3.44 -6.51 9.07
CA SER A 7 2.59 -7.26 10.02
C SER A 7 1.93 -6.43 11.13
N THR A 8 2.05 -5.09 11.11
CA THR A 8 1.39 -4.21 12.08
C THR A 8 0.42 -3.25 11.39
N GLY A 9 -0.80 -3.20 11.91
CA GLY A 9 -1.88 -2.37 11.38
C GLY A 9 -2.51 -1.50 12.44
N GLU A 10 -3.64 -0.88 12.09
CA GLU A 10 -4.33 0.09 12.93
C GLU A 10 -4.68 -0.44 14.32
N GLN A 11 -5.02 -1.73 14.43
CA GLN A 11 -5.37 -2.37 15.70
C GLN A 11 -4.20 -2.42 16.69
N LYS A 12 -2.99 -2.78 16.23
CA LYS A 12 -1.80 -2.82 17.09
C LYS A 12 -1.40 -1.41 17.50
N MET A 13 -1.50 -0.45 16.59
CA MET A 13 -1.26 0.97 16.87
C MET A 13 -2.26 1.54 17.90
N PHE A 14 -3.53 1.14 17.81
CA PHE A 14 -4.55 1.49 18.80
C PHE A 14 -4.22 0.93 20.18
N TRP A 15 -3.83 -0.35 20.28
CA TRP A 15 -3.46 -0.94 21.57
C TRP A 15 -2.24 -0.28 22.22
N MET A 16 -1.23 0.08 21.42
CA MET A 16 -0.07 0.81 21.92
C MET A 16 -0.48 2.17 22.51
N ALA A 17 -1.28 2.94 21.77
CA ALA A 17 -1.75 4.25 22.23
C ALA A 17 -2.66 4.15 23.47
N TYR A 18 -3.58 3.18 23.47
CA TYR A 18 -4.50 2.94 24.58
C TYR A 18 -3.75 2.55 25.86
N THR A 19 -2.79 1.63 25.76
CA THR A 19 -2.01 1.16 26.92
C THR A 19 -1.15 2.29 27.48
N TYR A 20 -0.52 3.08 26.62
CA TYR A 20 0.32 4.20 27.05
C TYR A 20 -0.50 5.31 27.73
N ALA A 21 -1.61 5.72 27.12
CA ALA A 21 -2.49 6.74 27.69
C ALA A 21 -3.09 6.32 29.04
N ARG A 22 -3.32 5.02 29.25
CA ARG A 22 -3.91 4.50 30.49
C ARG A 22 -2.90 4.23 31.61
N THR A 23 -1.59 4.19 31.31
CA THR A 23 -0.54 3.88 32.30
C THR A 23 0.31 5.10 32.64
N ILE A 24 1.16 5.53 31.70
CA ILE A 24 2.19 6.54 31.93
C ILE A 24 1.67 7.94 31.55
N GLY A 25 0.90 8.03 30.46
CA GLY A 25 0.43 9.29 29.90
C GLY A 25 -0.92 9.78 30.43
N HIS A 26 -1.38 9.35 31.61
CA HIS A 26 -2.74 9.64 32.08
C HIS A 26 -3.03 11.15 32.28
N TYR A 27 -1.98 11.93 32.58
CA TYR A 27 -2.08 13.38 32.77
C TYR A 27 -1.72 14.18 31.51
N ASP A 28 -1.29 13.51 30.45
CA ASP A 28 -0.80 14.14 29.24
C ASP A 28 -1.91 14.15 28.18
N ILE A 29 -2.35 15.35 27.80
CA ILE A 29 -3.44 15.58 26.86
C ILE A 29 -3.07 15.05 25.47
N ASP A 30 -1.78 15.05 25.14
CA ASP A 30 -1.25 14.69 23.83
C ASP A 30 -0.80 13.23 23.73
N ALA A 31 -0.64 12.54 24.86
CA ALA A 31 -0.14 11.16 24.91
C ALA A 31 -1.04 10.18 24.14
N TYR A 32 -2.36 10.42 24.12
CA TYR A 32 -3.28 9.59 23.34
C TYR A 32 -3.14 9.80 21.84
N THR A 33 -2.74 10.99 21.37
CA THR A 33 -2.85 11.38 19.96
C THR A 33 -1.49 11.38 19.25
N LEU A 34 -0.44 11.93 19.87
CA LEU A 34 0.87 12.13 19.23
C LEU A 34 1.84 10.94 19.33
N LEU A 35 1.64 10.01 20.25
CA LEU A 35 2.62 8.94 20.48
C LEU A 35 2.69 7.91 19.34
N VAL A 36 1.57 7.69 18.64
CA VAL A 36 1.44 6.65 17.62
C VAL A 36 0.65 7.20 16.43
N THR A 37 1.23 7.08 15.23
CA THR A 37 0.60 7.40 13.95
C THR A 37 0.02 6.13 13.31
N GLY A 38 -0.99 6.26 12.44
CA GLY A 38 -1.66 5.10 11.83
C GLY A 38 -2.75 4.46 12.71
N LYS A 39 -3.37 5.25 13.60
CA LYS A 39 -4.57 4.87 14.35
C LYS A 39 -5.79 4.83 13.43
N PRO A 40 -6.86 4.11 13.81
CA PRO A 40 -8.13 4.20 13.10
C PRO A 40 -8.66 5.64 13.15
N ILE A 41 -9.38 6.04 12.10
CA ILE A 41 -9.91 7.41 11.92
C ILE A 41 -10.76 7.85 13.13
N SER A 42 -11.49 6.91 13.74
CA SER A 42 -12.30 7.16 14.94
C SER A 42 -11.51 7.54 16.19
N GLN A 43 -10.18 7.31 16.21
CA GLN A 43 -9.32 7.48 17.38
C GLN A 43 -8.20 8.52 17.14
N GLY A 44 -8.48 9.54 16.31
CA GLY A 44 -7.51 10.59 15.98
C GLY A 44 -6.52 10.21 14.87
N GLY A 45 -6.83 9.17 14.08
CA GLY A 45 -6.09 8.82 12.88
C GLY A 45 -6.29 9.81 11.74
N ILE A 46 -5.23 10.08 10.97
CA ILE A 46 -5.30 10.94 9.77
C ILE A 46 -5.85 10.12 8.60
N ARG A 47 -6.85 10.69 7.91
CA ARG A 47 -7.45 10.05 6.73
C ARG A 47 -6.40 9.83 5.65
N GLY A 48 -6.36 8.61 5.09
CA GLY A 48 -5.43 8.26 4.02
C GLY A 48 -4.05 7.83 4.51
N CYS A 49 -3.82 7.70 5.82
CA CYS A 49 -2.54 7.20 6.35
C CYS A 49 -2.20 5.77 5.86
N ILE A 50 -3.20 4.90 5.69
CA ILE A 50 -3.02 3.53 5.18
C ILE A 50 -2.60 3.54 3.70
N SER A 51 -3.22 4.41 2.91
CA SER A 51 -2.96 4.54 1.47
C SER A 51 -1.80 5.46 1.14
N ALA A 52 -1.29 6.22 2.10
CA ALA A 52 -0.27 7.24 1.91
C ALA A 52 1.01 6.66 1.31
N THR A 53 1.43 5.48 1.78
CA THR A 53 2.64 4.82 1.26
C THR A 53 2.47 4.42 -0.20
N GLY A 54 1.33 3.83 -0.58
CA GLY A 54 1.06 3.48 -1.97
C GLY A 54 0.90 4.69 -2.88
N HIS A 55 0.31 5.76 -2.37
CA HIS A 55 0.18 7.03 -3.10
C HIS A 55 1.54 7.70 -3.31
N GLY A 56 2.43 7.66 -2.31
CA GLY A 56 3.80 8.18 -2.41
C GLY A 56 4.65 7.41 -3.42
N VAL A 57 4.53 6.08 -3.47
CA VAL A 57 5.19 5.25 -4.50
C VAL A 57 4.71 5.65 -5.89
N PHE A 58 3.39 5.79 -6.08
CA PHE A 58 2.82 6.25 -7.34
C PHE A 58 3.39 7.62 -7.75
N HIS A 59 3.39 8.60 -6.85
CA HIS A 59 3.85 9.95 -7.16
C HIS A 59 5.35 10.02 -7.40
N GLY A 60 6.13 9.21 -6.69
CA GLY A 60 7.56 9.04 -6.95
C GLY A 60 7.80 8.54 -8.38
N ILE A 61 7.10 7.47 -8.77
CA ILE A 61 7.18 6.91 -10.13
C ILE A 61 6.71 7.94 -11.17
N GLU A 62 5.61 8.65 -10.92
CA GLU A 62 5.06 9.68 -11.80
C GLU A 62 6.08 10.78 -12.12
N ASN A 63 6.77 11.29 -11.10
CA ASN A 63 7.76 12.34 -11.28
C ASN A 63 8.92 11.88 -12.16
N PHE A 64 9.43 10.66 -11.97
CA PHE A 64 10.50 10.11 -12.82
C PHE A 64 10.02 9.74 -14.22
N ILE A 65 8.79 9.23 -14.36
CA ILE A 65 8.23 8.82 -15.65
C ILE A 65 7.94 10.02 -16.55
N ASN A 66 7.55 11.15 -15.96
CA ASN A 66 7.26 12.37 -16.71
C ASN A 66 8.54 13.14 -17.10
N GLU A 67 9.69 12.83 -16.50
CA GLU A 67 10.93 13.51 -16.79
C GLU A 67 11.65 12.94 -18.03
N THR A 68 11.76 13.77 -19.06
CA THR A 68 12.29 13.38 -20.38
C THR A 68 13.74 12.91 -20.34
N SER A 69 14.54 13.50 -19.45
CA SER A 69 15.96 13.19 -19.24
C SER A 69 16.16 11.73 -18.85
N TYR A 70 15.42 11.26 -17.86
CA TYR A 70 15.51 9.89 -17.36
C TYR A 70 14.91 8.89 -18.34
N MET A 71 13.79 9.23 -18.98
CA MET A 71 13.16 8.36 -19.97
C MET A 71 14.00 8.16 -21.23
N SER A 72 14.75 9.17 -21.65
CA SER A 72 15.66 9.06 -22.80
C SER A 72 16.83 8.11 -22.54
N ILE A 73 17.34 8.08 -21.30
CA ILE A 73 18.40 7.15 -20.88
C ILE A 73 17.88 5.71 -20.86
N LEU A 74 16.63 5.53 -20.42
CA LEU A 74 15.98 4.23 -20.32
C LEU A 74 15.39 3.74 -21.66
N GLY A 75 15.30 4.60 -22.67
CA GLY A 75 14.69 4.28 -23.97
C GLY A 75 13.19 4.03 -23.90
N MET A 76 12.50 4.59 -22.91
CA MET A 76 11.06 4.37 -22.68
C MET A 76 10.22 5.59 -23.07
N THR A 77 8.97 5.35 -23.47
CA THR A 77 7.98 6.42 -23.74
C THR A 77 7.48 7.04 -22.44
N GLN A 78 7.19 8.34 -22.47
CA GLN A 78 6.57 9.04 -21.35
C GLN A 78 5.15 8.53 -21.09
N GLY A 79 4.75 8.49 -19.82
CA GLY A 79 3.42 8.08 -19.38
C GLY A 79 3.30 6.61 -18.94
N PHE A 80 2.12 6.33 -18.39
CA PHE A 80 1.77 5.10 -17.67
C PHE A 80 1.03 4.05 -18.52
N GLY A 81 0.40 4.44 -19.63
CA GLY A 81 -0.54 3.60 -20.37
C GLY A 81 0.05 2.33 -20.99
N ASP A 82 1.32 2.37 -21.40
CA ASP A 82 2.02 1.22 -22.00
C ASP A 82 2.94 0.50 -21.01
N LYS A 83 2.95 0.93 -19.74
CA LYS A 83 3.84 0.37 -18.72
C LYS A 83 3.21 -0.87 -18.12
N ILE A 84 4.04 -1.89 -18.00
CA ILE A 84 3.73 -3.14 -17.35
C ILE A 84 4.52 -3.19 -16.03
N PHE A 85 3.88 -3.57 -14.94
CA PHE A 85 4.53 -3.72 -13.65
C PHE A 85 4.18 -5.05 -12.98
N VAL A 86 5.08 -5.46 -12.08
CA VAL A 86 4.92 -6.63 -11.21
C VAL A 86 5.04 -6.14 -9.78
N SER A 87 4.08 -6.48 -8.92
CA SER A 87 4.12 -6.13 -7.50
C SER A 87 4.62 -7.32 -6.68
N GLN A 88 5.78 -7.16 -6.03
CA GLN A 88 6.19 -8.09 -4.98
C GLN A 88 5.62 -7.60 -3.65
N GLY A 89 4.70 -8.37 -3.09
CA GLY A 89 3.93 -8.06 -1.90
C GLY A 89 2.55 -7.52 -2.26
N PHE A 90 1.53 -8.07 -1.62
CA PHE A 90 0.14 -7.63 -1.63
C PHE A 90 -0.30 -7.28 -0.20
N GLY A 91 0.55 -6.59 0.54
CA GLY A 91 0.19 -5.92 1.79
C GLY A 91 -0.46 -4.55 1.54
N ASN A 92 -0.61 -3.73 2.58
CA ASN A 92 -1.15 -2.37 2.47
C ASN A 92 -0.44 -1.55 1.38
N VAL A 93 0.89 -1.65 1.30
CA VAL A 93 1.68 -0.92 0.30
C VAL A 93 1.42 -1.45 -1.11
N GLY A 94 1.48 -2.77 -1.31
CA GLY A 94 1.30 -3.41 -2.61
C GLY A 94 -0.10 -3.21 -3.20
N LEU A 95 -1.13 -3.44 -2.38
CA LEU A 95 -2.54 -3.23 -2.75
C LEU A 95 -2.80 -1.79 -3.20
N HIS A 96 -2.38 -0.81 -2.37
CA HIS A 96 -2.61 0.59 -2.69
C HIS A 96 -1.79 1.05 -3.90
N SER A 97 -0.51 0.63 -4.00
CA SER A 97 0.34 0.97 -5.16
C SER A 97 -0.23 0.41 -6.46
N MET A 98 -0.65 -0.86 -6.46
CA MET A 98 -1.26 -1.51 -7.62
C MET A 98 -2.55 -0.81 -8.05
N ARG A 99 -3.41 -0.44 -7.09
CA ARG A 99 -4.64 0.28 -7.36
C ARG A 99 -4.40 1.66 -7.97
N TYR A 100 -3.43 2.42 -7.48
CA TYR A 100 -3.08 3.71 -8.08
C TYR A 100 -2.52 3.52 -9.49
N LEU A 101 -1.54 2.63 -9.68
CA LEU A 101 -0.95 2.37 -11.00
C LEU A 101 -1.99 1.90 -12.03
N HIS A 102 -2.94 1.06 -11.62
CA HIS A 102 -4.04 0.61 -12.47
C HIS A 102 -4.99 1.75 -12.86
N CYS A 103 -5.31 2.65 -11.93
CA CYS A 103 -6.11 3.85 -12.24
C CYS A 103 -5.46 4.79 -13.27
N PHE A 104 -4.12 4.85 -13.31
CA PHE A 104 -3.37 5.66 -14.27
C PHE A 104 -3.04 4.91 -15.59
N GLY A 105 -3.56 3.69 -15.75
CA GLY A 105 -3.51 2.94 -17.01
C GLY A 105 -2.35 1.96 -17.14
N SER A 106 -1.54 1.76 -16.09
CA SER A 106 -0.52 0.72 -16.10
C SER A 106 -1.12 -0.65 -15.85
N LYS A 107 -0.60 -1.66 -16.55
CA LYS A 107 -1.08 -3.05 -16.43
C LYS A 107 -0.26 -3.83 -15.42
N CYS A 108 -0.94 -4.55 -14.54
CA CYS A 108 -0.27 -5.44 -13.58
C CYS A 108 -0.21 -6.85 -14.16
N VAL A 109 0.98 -7.36 -14.44
CA VAL A 109 1.14 -8.72 -15.01
C VAL A 109 1.52 -9.77 -14.00
N GLY A 110 1.88 -9.38 -12.79
CA GLY A 110 2.23 -10.35 -11.76
C GLY A 110 2.17 -9.79 -10.35
N VAL A 111 1.81 -10.66 -9.42
CA VAL A 111 1.80 -10.39 -7.98
C VAL A 111 2.52 -11.54 -7.28
N GLY A 112 3.54 -11.24 -6.48
CA GLY A 112 4.30 -12.24 -5.74
C GLY A 112 4.19 -12.05 -4.23
N GLU A 113 3.88 -13.09 -3.48
CA GLU A 113 3.86 -13.10 -2.02
C GLU A 113 4.68 -14.27 -1.48
N SER A 114 4.83 -14.35 -0.14
CA SER A 114 5.65 -15.37 0.52
C SER A 114 5.26 -16.81 0.16
N ASP A 115 3.97 -17.03 -0.12
CA ASP A 115 3.43 -18.35 -0.46
C ASP A 115 3.60 -18.70 -1.94
N GLY A 116 3.83 -17.71 -2.81
CA GLY A 116 3.96 -17.93 -4.25
C GLY A 116 3.69 -16.70 -5.09
N SER A 117 3.88 -16.84 -6.41
CA SER A 117 3.68 -15.76 -7.38
C SER A 117 2.69 -16.12 -8.47
N MET A 118 1.84 -15.16 -8.82
CA MET A 118 0.92 -15.23 -9.94
C MET A 118 1.45 -14.42 -11.11
N TRP A 119 1.20 -14.92 -12.31
CA TRP A 119 1.56 -14.25 -13.54
C TRP A 119 0.42 -14.37 -14.55
N ASN A 120 -0.02 -13.24 -15.10
CA ASN A 120 -0.99 -13.16 -16.17
C ASN A 120 -0.54 -12.10 -17.19
N PRO A 121 -0.31 -12.46 -18.46
CA PRO A 121 0.12 -11.50 -19.49
C PRO A 121 -0.98 -10.52 -19.92
N ASP A 122 -2.26 -10.82 -19.68
CA ASP A 122 -3.37 -10.01 -20.18
C ASP A 122 -3.69 -8.77 -19.31
N ASP A 123 -3.81 -8.95 -17.99
CA ASP A 123 -3.86 -7.95 -16.89
C ASP A 123 -4.34 -8.66 -15.62
N ILE A 124 -4.01 -8.13 -14.44
CA ILE A 124 -4.55 -8.58 -13.15
C ILE A 124 -5.34 -7.42 -12.54
N ASP A 125 -6.66 -7.60 -12.43
CA ASP A 125 -7.55 -6.61 -11.83
C ASP A 125 -7.31 -6.52 -10.32
N SER A 126 -6.93 -5.33 -9.86
CA SER A 126 -6.61 -5.07 -8.45
C SER A 126 -7.76 -5.34 -7.49
N LYS A 127 -9.01 -5.07 -7.91
CA LYS A 127 -10.19 -5.20 -7.06
C LYS A 127 -10.61 -6.66 -6.92
N LYS A 128 -10.59 -7.41 -8.02
CA LYS A 128 -10.85 -8.87 -7.97
C LYS A 128 -9.82 -9.58 -7.09
N LEU A 129 -8.56 -9.16 -7.13
CA LEU A 129 -7.51 -9.77 -6.31
C LEU A 129 -7.67 -9.42 -4.82
N GLU A 130 -8.13 -8.21 -4.51
CA GLU A 130 -8.50 -7.80 -3.14
C GLU A 130 -9.66 -8.65 -2.59
N ASP A 131 -10.75 -8.79 -3.36
CA ASP A 131 -11.91 -9.62 -2.98
C ASP A 131 -11.51 -11.08 -2.78
N PHE A 132 -10.65 -11.62 -3.65
CA PHE A 132 -10.19 -13.00 -3.55
C PHE A 132 -9.28 -13.24 -2.35
N LYS A 133 -8.35 -12.32 -2.05
CA LYS A 133 -7.51 -12.41 -0.86
C LYS A 133 -8.34 -12.34 0.43
N SER A 134 -9.39 -11.51 0.45
CA SER A 134 -10.31 -11.44 1.58
C SER A 134 -11.11 -12.72 1.79
N GLN A 135 -11.34 -13.52 0.75
CA GLN A 135 -12.12 -14.76 0.82
C GLN A 135 -11.27 -16.01 1.10
N TYR A 136 -10.07 -16.10 0.52
CA TYR A 136 -9.31 -17.35 0.50
C TYR A 136 -8.00 -17.31 1.30
N GLU A 137 -7.58 -16.15 1.84
CA GLU A 137 -6.29 -15.89 2.51
C GLU A 137 -5.02 -16.25 1.70
N GLN A 138 -5.16 -16.94 0.57
CA GLN A 138 -4.08 -17.42 -0.28
C GLN A 138 -4.21 -16.90 -1.70
N ILE A 139 -3.06 -16.58 -2.28
CA ILE A 139 -2.90 -15.99 -3.61
C ILE A 139 -2.35 -17.06 -4.56
N LEU A 140 -2.60 -18.34 -4.31
CA LEU A 140 -2.19 -19.45 -5.18
C LEU A 140 -3.34 -20.00 -6.02
N SER A 141 -4.59 -19.74 -5.59
CA SER A 141 -5.79 -20.40 -6.13
C SER A 141 -6.64 -19.50 -7.05
N PHE A 142 -6.17 -18.31 -7.40
CA PHE A 142 -6.92 -17.41 -8.29
C PHE A 142 -7.01 -18.05 -9.67
N THR A 143 -8.14 -18.69 -9.93
CA THR A 143 -8.46 -19.29 -11.22
C THR A 143 -9.22 -18.24 -12.02
N LYS A 144 -8.85 -18.16 -13.31
CA LYS A 144 -9.29 -17.18 -14.31
C LYS A 144 -10.79 -16.86 -14.28
#